data_AF-A0A090VJC4-F1
#
_entry.id   AF-A0A090VJC4-F1
#
_cell.length_a   1.000
_cell.length_b   1.000
_cell.length_c   1.000
_cell.angle_alpha   90.00
_cell.angle_beta   90.00
_cell.angle_gamma   90.00
#
_symmetry.space_group_name_H-M   'P 1'
#
loop_
_entity.id
_entity.type
_entity.pdbx_description
1 polymer ?
#
loop_
_entity_poly.entity_id
_entity_poly.type
_entity_poly.pdbx_seq_one_letter_code
_entity_poly.pdbx_strand_id
1 'polypeptide(L)'
;MVFNTSNKIQTVLLADGSTVILNKNSSIEYKDTFNGTRYLELEGEAFFKICRNEEKPFVVKTKNVTTKVLGTSFNVADIDSIVKVVVATGLVEVSDANNSVLLKPNQGVKYSRKNQLFSIEQVHHELSMAWFEDSIYLEKISMKKLADFMKTSYGIDFYFISKDTENVQMSITIKRNESIENIIKKINYISELKLTLKENNMVEVK
;
A
#
# COMPACT_ATOMS: atom_id res chain seq x y z
N MET A 1 -14.80 8.40 -17.07
CA MET A 1 -14.90 7.52 -15.89
C MET A 1 -14.47 6.11 -16.27
N VAL A 2 -13.60 5.48 -15.49
CA VAL A 2 -13.09 4.12 -15.70
C VAL A 2 -13.46 3.28 -14.48
N PHE A 3 -14.26 2.23 -14.68
CA PHE A 3 -14.59 1.26 -13.65
C PHE A 3 -13.85 -0.05 -13.91
N ASN A 4 -13.11 -0.53 -12.92
CA ASN A 4 -12.57 -1.88 -12.96
C ASN A 4 -13.56 -2.84 -12.29
N THR A 5 -14.55 -3.30 -13.06
CA THR A 5 -15.51 -4.34 -12.66
C THR A 5 -14.95 -5.76 -12.83
N SER A 6 -13.69 -5.89 -13.26
CA SER A 6 -13.04 -7.17 -13.46
C SER A 6 -12.43 -7.70 -12.16
N ASN A 7 -12.20 -9.01 -12.12
CA ASN A 7 -11.43 -9.66 -11.04
C ASN A 7 -9.91 -9.53 -11.21
N LYS A 8 -9.43 -8.66 -12.11
CA LYS A 8 -8.02 -8.43 -12.40
C LYS A 8 -7.67 -6.98 -12.11
N ILE A 9 -6.39 -6.69 -11.94
CA ILE A 9 -5.89 -5.30 -11.90
C ILE A 9 -6.05 -4.67 -13.29
N GLN A 10 -6.23 -3.35 -13.33
CA GLN A 10 -6.32 -2.60 -14.58
C GLN A 10 -5.32 -1.44 -14.58
N THR A 11 -4.51 -1.34 -15.62
CA THR A 11 -3.60 -0.21 -15.80
C THR A 11 -4.24 0.83 -16.71
N VAL A 12 -4.24 2.09 -16.26
CA VAL A 12 -4.76 3.25 -17.00
C VAL A 12 -3.61 4.23 -17.23
N LEU A 13 -3.38 4.56 -18.49
CA LEU A 13 -2.46 5.63 -18.89
C LEU A 13 -3.25 6.93 -19.02
N LEU A 14 -2.82 7.97 -18.32
CA LEU A 14 -3.45 9.28 -18.34
C LEU A 14 -2.81 10.18 -19.41
N ALA A 15 -3.54 11.22 -19.82
CA ALA A 15 -3.11 12.14 -20.88
C ALA A 15 -1.83 12.93 -20.54
N ASP A 16 -1.44 13.05 -19.27
CA ASP A 16 -0.20 13.67 -18.82
C ASP A 16 1.00 12.69 -18.72
N GLY A 17 0.81 11.46 -19.20
CA GLY A 17 1.80 10.37 -19.13
C GLY A 17 1.83 9.64 -17.78
N SER A 18 1.04 10.07 -16.80
CA SER A 18 0.93 9.39 -15.51
C SER A 18 0.28 8.01 -15.67
N THR A 19 0.65 7.08 -14.80
CA THR A 19 0.08 5.72 -14.78
C THR A 19 -0.70 5.51 -13.48
N VAL A 20 -1.90 4.94 -13.60
CA VAL A 20 -2.72 4.49 -12.47
C VAL A 20 -2.93 2.99 -12.59
N ILE A 21 -2.58 2.24 -11.56
CA ILE A 21 -2.87 0.82 -11.44
C ILE A 21 -4.06 0.70 -10.50
N LEU A 22 -5.19 0.24 -11.02
CA LEU A 22 -6.42 0.03 -10.27
C LEU A 22 -6.49 -1.39 -9.74
N ASN A 23 -6.79 -1.52 -8.45
CA ASN A 23 -7.13 -2.80 -7.87
C ASN A 23 -8.51 -3.27 -8.37
N LYS A 24 -8.87 -4.53 -8.10
CA LYS A 24 -10.21 -5.06 -8.38
C LYS A 24 -11.28 -4.24 -7.63
N ASN A 25 -12.47 -4.12 -8.19
CA ASN A 25 -13.59 -3.36 -7.60
C ASN A 25 -13.24 -1.90 -7.25
N SER A 26 -12.37 -1.29 -8.05
CA SER A 26 -11.94 0.10 -7.87
C SER A 26 -12.26 0.91 -9.12
N SER A 27 -12.46 2.21 -8.97
CA SER A 27 -12.82 3.09 -10.08
C SER A 27 -12.22 4.47 -9.94
N ILE A 28 -12.00 5.08 -11.09
CA ILE A 28 -11.53 6.45 -11.19
C ILE A 28 -12.41 7.29 -12.10
N GLU A 29 -12.65 8.52 -11.69
CA GLU A 29 -13.30 9.53 -12.50
C GLU A 29 -12.37 10.72 -12.72
N TYR A 30 -12.12 11.05 -13.99
CA TYR A 30 -11.26 12.16 -14.39
C TYR A 30 -11.71 12.70 -15.75
N LYS A 31 -11.26 13.92 -16.09
CA LYS A 31 -11.48 14.56 -17.40
C LYS A 31 -10.37 14.18 -18.37
N ASP A 32 -10.72 13.83 -19.60
CA ASP A 32 -9.79 13.28 -20.60
C ASP A 32 -8.64 14.25 -20.98
N THR A 33 -8.89 15.55 -20.91
CA THR A 33 -7.88 16.59 -21.10
C THR A 33 -7.74 17.37 -19.79
N PHE A 34 -6.66 17.17 -19.06
CA PHE A 34 -6.33 17.95 -17.85
C PHE A 34 -6.06 19.43 -18.20
N ASN A 35 -7.11 20.19 -18.53
CA ASN A 35 -7.06 21.62 -18.80
C ASN A 35 -7.05 22.38 -17.46
N GLY A 36 -5.95 22.29 -16.72
CA GLY A 36 -5.77 22.89 -15.39
C GLY A 36 -5.21 21.91 -14.38
N THR A 37 -5.81 21.84 -13.18
CA THR A 37 -5.47 20.86 -12.13
C THR A 37 -5.70 19.44 -12.64
N ARG A 38 -4.71 18.56 -12.45
CA ARG A 38 -4.84 17.15 -12.81
C ARG A 38 -5.63 16.44 -11.72
N TYR A 39 -6.96 16.47 -11.82
CA TYR A 39 -7.87 16.00 -10.79
C TYR A 39 -8.52 14.67 -11.14
N LEU A 40 -8.61 13.78 -10.15
CA LEU A 40 -9.24 12.48 -10.26
C LEU A 40 -9.97 12.13 -8.96
N GLU A 41 -11.14 11.51 -9.07
CA GLU A 41 -11.83 10.88 -7.94
C GLU A 41 -11.57 9.37 -7.93
N LEU A 42 -11.33 8.80 -6.75
CA LEU A 42 -11.05 7.38 -6.54
C LEU A 42 -12.08 6.78 -5.58
N GLU A 43 -12.63 5.64 -5.98
CA GLU A 43 -13.29 4.68 -5.10
C GLU A 43 -12.51 3.34 -5.12
N GLY A 44 -12.27 2.75 -3.95
CA GLY A 44 -11.46 1.53 -3.82
C GLY A 44 -9.96 1.81 -3.63
N GLU A 45 -9.11 1.03 -4.29
CA GLU A 45 -7.65 1.10 -4.15
C GLU A 45 -6.95 1.28 -5.50
N ALA A 46 -5.97 2.18 -5.52
CA ALA A 46 -5.10 2.38 -6.67
C ALA A 46 -3.68 2.79 -6.27
N PHE A 47 -2.73 2.34 -7.08
CA PHE A 47 -1.36 2.84 -7.05
C PHE A 47 -1.17 3.87 -8.16
N PHE A 48 -0.58 5.00 -7.81
CA PHE A 48 -0.36 6.14 -8.69
C PHE A 48 1.13 6.32 -8.94
N LYS A 49 1.53 6.41 -10.21
CA LYS A 49 2.86 6.84 -10.64
C LYS A 49 2.69 8.12 -11.47
N ILE A 50 2.87 9.26 -10.81
CA ILE A 50 2.54 10.58 -11.35
C ILE A 50 3.76 11.25 -11.97
N CYS A 51 3.63 11.66 -13.23
CA CYS A 51 4.64 12.45 -13.93
C CYS A 51 4.87 13.78 -13.21
N ARG A 52 6.14 14.16 -13.04
CA ARG A 52 6.50 15.40 -12.36
C ARG A 52 6.09 16.62 -13.18
N ASN A 53 5.30 17.49 -12.56
CA ASN A 53 4.93 18.80 -13.06
C ASN A 53 4.64 19.73 -11.87
N GLU A 54 5.55 20.67 -11.63
CA GLU A 54 5.50 21.58 -10.48
C GLU A 54 4.47 22.70 -10.66
N GLU A 55 4.15 23.06 -11.91
CA GLU A 55 3.18 24.10 -12.24
C GLU A 55 1.73 23.60 -12.15
N LYS A 56 1.52 22.28 -12.32
CA LYS A 56 0.19 21.66 -12.34
C LYS A 56 0.12 20.49 -11.37
N PRO A 57 -0.32 20.70 -10.12
CA PRO A 57 -0.49 19.62 -9.15
C PRO A 57 -1.42 18.51 -9.65
N PHE A 58 -1.17 17.29 -9.18
CA PHE A 58 -2.06 16.15 -9.33
C PHE A 58 -2.81 15.94 -8.02
N VAL A 59 -4.13 15.79 -8.12
CA VAL A 59 -5.04 15.71 -6.98
C VAL A 59 -5.90 14.45 -7.12
N VAL A 60 -5.79 13.56 -6.14
CA VAL A 60 -6.67 12.40 -5.98
C VAL A 60 -7.63 12.71 -4.85
N LYS A 61 -8.93 12.70 -5.14
CA LYS A 61 -9.99 12.86 -4.15
C LYS A 61 -10.63 11.51 -3.87
N THR A 62 -10.64 11.11 -2.61
CA THR A 62 -11.62 10.14 -2.11
C THR A 62 -12.71 10.92 -1.36
N LYS A 63 -13.65 10.23 -0.69
CA LYS A 63 -14.78 10.89 -0.01
C LYS A 63 -14.36 12.10 0.84
N ASN A 64 -13.63 11.85 1.93
CA ASN A 64 -13.24 12.90 2.89
C ASN A 64 -11.80 13.37 2.71
N VAL A 65 -10.97 12.61 2.00
CA VAL A 65 -9.52 12.82 1.95
C VAL A 65 -9.11 13.28 0.56
N THR A 66 -8.30 14.34 0.52
CA THR A 66 -7.65 14.85 -0.68
C THR A 66 -6.17 14.52 -0.59
N THR A 67 -5.61 13.94 -1.66
CA THR A 67 -4.18 13.65 -1.79
C THR A 67 -3.62 14.49 -2.92
N LYS A 68 -2.61 15.33 -2.65
CA LYS A 68 -2.03 16.26 -3.62
C LYS A 68 -0.52 16.06 -3.75
N VAL A 69 -0.06 16.05 -4.99
CA VAL A 69 1.34 15.76 -5.35
C VAL A 69 1.80 16.59 -6.54
N LEU A 70 3.11 16.72 -6.72
CA LEU A 70 3.71 17.33 -7.92
C LEU A 70 4.35 16.32 -8.86
N GLY A 71 4.72 15.13 -8.35
CA GLY A 71 5.40 14.07 -9.10
C GLY A 71 5.93 13.03 -8.13
N THR A 72 5.19 11.95 -7.96
CA THR A 72 5.38 10.98 -6.88
C THR A 72 4.86 9.61 -7.28
N SER A 73 5.25 8.59 -6.50
CA SER A 73 4.61 7.29 -6.54
C SER A 73 4.03 6.98 -5.17
N PHE A 74 2.74 6.61 -5.13
CA PHE A 74 2.02 6.42 -3.88
C PHE A 74 0.80 5.51 -4.07
N ASN A 75 0.38 4.84 -3.01
CA ASN A 75 -0.86 4.06 -2.96
C ASN A 75 -1.94 4.82 -2.21
N VAL A 76 -3.18 4.76 -2.68
CA VAL A 76 -4.38 5.21 -1.95
C VAL A 76 -5.36 4.05 -1.90
N ALA A 77 -5.80 3.68 -0.70
CA ALA A 77 -6.84 2.69 -0.47
C ALA A 77 -7.96 3.32 0.37
N ASP A 78 -9.15 3.46 -0.21
CA ASP A 78 -10.37 3.83 0.49
C ASP A 78 -11.25 2.60 0.70
N ILE A 79 -11.15 1.99 1.87
CA ILE A 79 -11.84 0.74 2.22
C ILE A 79 -12.63 0.94 3.52
N ASP A 80 -13.91 0.57 3.49
CA ASP A 80 -14.86 0.64 4.60
C ASP A 80 -15.01 2.03 5.25
N SER A 81 -14.28 2.30 6.33
CA SER A 81 -14.27 3.59 7.05
C SER A 81 -12.88 4.20 7.18
N ILE A 82 -11.89 3.61 6.50
CA ILE A 82 -10.49 3.99 6.59
C ILE A 82 -9.96 4.32 5.20
N VAL A 83 -9.35 5.50 5.09
CA VAL A 83 -8.53 5.86 3.93
C VAL A 83 -7.07 5.69 4.33
N LYS A 84 -6.30 4.91 3.57
CA LYS A 84 -4.86 4.74 3.76
C LYS A 84 -4.11 5.31 2.57
N VAL A 85 -3.11 6.15 2.84
CA VAL A 85 -2.16 6.65 1.83
C VAL A 85 -0.77 6.21 2.21
N VAL A 86 0.01 5.67 1.27
CA VAL A 86 1.40 5.23 1.48
C VAL A 86 2.28 5.81 0.38
N VAL A 87 3.40 6.43 0.76
CA VAL A 87 4.32 7.09 -0.19
C VAL A 87 5.50 6.19 -0.52
N ALA A 88 5.67 5.89 -1.80
CA ALA A 88 6.84 5.20 -2.33
C ALA A 88 7.95 6.19 -2.71
N THR A 89 7.61 7.26 -3.43
CA THR A 89 8.59 8.28 -3.86
C THR A 89 8.04 9.70 -3.77
N GLY A 90 8.94 10.67 -3.55
CA GLY A 90 8.64 12.09 -3.48
C GLY A 90 7.81 12.50 -2.26
N LEU A 91 7.02 13.58 -2.38
CA LEU A 91 6.26 14.19 -1.28
C LEU A 91 4.76 14.21 -1.57
N VAL A 92 3.97 13.79 -0.59
CA VAL A 92 2.52 13.70 -0.70
C VAL A 92 1.86 14.49 0.40
N GLU A 93 1.07 15.49 0.02
CA GLU A 93 0.19 16.20 0.95
C GLU A 93 -1.14 15.43 1.04
N VAL A 94 -1.57 15.10 2.24
CA VAL A 94 -2.86 14.46 2.50
C VAL A 94 -3.66 15.36 3.43
N SER A 95 -4.88 15.70 3.04
CA SER A 95 -5.73 16.62 3.81
C SER A 95 -7.18 16.16 3.89
N ASP A 96 -7.85 16.58 4.96
CA ASP A 96 -9.31 16.56 5.04
C ASP A 96 -9.82 18.02 5.07
N ALA A 97 -11.04 18.25 5.57
CA ALA A 97 -11.61 19.59 5.64
C ALA A 97 -10.88 20.52 6.62
N ASN A 98 -10.20 19.97 7.64
CA ASN A 98 -9.72 20.73 8.79
C ASN A 98 -8.19 20.63 8.98
N ASN A 99 -7.58 19.56 8.49
CA ASN A 99 -6.20 19.19 8.77
C ASN A 99 -5.47 18.78 7.49
N SER A 100 -4.14 18.96 7.48
CA SER A 100 -3.26 18.44 6.45
C SER A 100 -2.00 17.84 7.06
N VAL A 101 -1.43 16.85 6.39
CA VAL A 101 -0.16 16.22 6.73
C VAL A 101 0.69 16.08 5.47
N LEU A 102 2.00 16.25 5.60
CA LEU A 102 2.96 16.02 4.53
C LEU A 102 3.72 14.72 4.79
N LEU A 103 3.66 13.80 3.83
CA LEU A 103 4.28 12.49 3.90
C LEU A 103 5.52 12.41 2.99
N LYS A 104 6.57 11.79 3.51
CA LYS A 104 7.82 11.45 2.82
C LYS A 104 7.83 9.97 2.43
N PRO A 105 8.80 9.51 1.61
CA PRO A 105 8.94 8.09 1.30
C PRO A 105 9.01 7.23 2.57
N ASN A 106 8.43 6.02 2.51
CA ASN A 106 8.27 5.10 3.65
C ASN A 106 7.37 5.61 4.79
N GLN A 107 6.60 6.67 4.55
CA GLN A 107 5.54 7.09 5.45
C GLN A 107 4.17 6.75 4.86
N GLY A 108 3.25 6.43 5.75
CA GLY A 108 1.84 6.32 5.43
C GLY A 108 0.98 7.08 6.43
N VAL A 109 -0.27 7.32 6.06
CA VAL A 109 -1.28 7.83 6.96
C VAL A 109 -2.54 6.98 6.85
N LYS A 110 -3.17 6.72 7.98
CA LYS A 110 -4.53 6.20 8.08
C LYS A 110 -5.45 7.33 8.53
N TYR A 111 -6.51 7.57 7.77
CA TYR A 111 -7.58 8.48 8.12
C TYR A 111 -8.82 7.66 8.47
N SER A 112 -9.30 7.77 9.71
CA SER A 112 -10.55 7.11 10.12
C SER A 112 -11.71 8.10 10.00
N ARG A 113 -12.70 7.77 9.16
CA ARG A 113 -13.91 8.59 8.98
C ARG A 113 -14.74 8.70 10.26
N LYS A 114 -14.66 7.71 11.16
CA LYS A 114 -15.44 7.67 12.40
C LYS A 114 -15.05 8.77 13.38
N ASN A 115 -13.75 9.05 13.50
CA ASN A 115 -13.21 10.04 14.43
C ASN A 115 -12.57 11.24 13.75
N GLN A 116 -12.48 11.24 12.41
CA GLN A 116 -11.88 12.31 11.60
C GLN A 116 -10.42 12.60 12.00
N LEU A 117 -9.66 11.56 12.29
CA LEU A 117 -8.27 11.67 12.70
C LEU A 117 -7.31 11.00 11.73
N PHE A 118 -6.19 11.69 11.48
CA PHE A 118 -5.01 11.15 10.82
C PHE A 118 -4.11 10.45 11.85
N SER A 119 -3.62 9.27 11.49
CA SER A 119 -2.57 8.54 12.21
C SER A 119 -1.43 8.24 11.24
N ILE A 120 -0.28 8.88 11.45
CA ILE A 120 0.91 8.71 10.63
C ILE A 120 1.71 7.49 11.12
N GLU A 121 2.18 6.67 10.19
CA GLU A 121 2.97 5.47 10.47
C GLU A 121 4.20 5.35 9.57
N GLN A 122 5.26 4.72 10.09
CA GLN A 122 6.43 4.30 9.32
C GLN A 122 6.19 2.92 8.73
N VAL A 123 6.33 2.81 7.41
CA VAL A 123 5.93 1.62 6.64
C VAL A 123 7.05 1.16 5.70
N HIS A 124 6.96 -0.09 5.25
CA HIS A 124 7.68 -0.55 4.07
C HIS A 124 6.71 -0.37 2.89
N HIS A 125 6.95 0.64 2.05
CA HIS A 125 6.00 1.00 0.99
C HIS A 125 5.83 -0.12 -0.04
N GLU A 126 6.83 -0.99 -0.19
CA GLU A 126 6.83 -2.16 -1.07
C GLU A 126 5.68 -3.11 -0.72
N LEU A 127 5.27 -3.18 0.56
CA LEU A 127 4.09 -3.95 0.96
C LEU A 127 2.79 -3.43 0.34
N SER A 128 2.69 -2.11 0.05
CA SER A 128 1.53 -1.56 -0.67
C SER A 128 1.55 -1.85 -2.17
N MET A 129 2.65 -2.40 -2.69
CA MET A 129 2.80 -2.77 -4.09
C MET A 129 2.59 -4.27 -4.34
N ALA A 130 2.59 -5.08 -3.27
CA ALA A 130 2.52 -6.53 -3.32
C ALA A 130 1.30 -7.10 -4.08
N TRP A 131 0.19 -6.34 -4.16
CA TRP A 131 -1.03 -6.78 -4.83
C TRP A 131 -0.93 -6.68 -6.37
N PHE A 132 -0.04 -5.84 -6.92
CA PHE A 132 0.13 -5.70 -8.38
C PHE A 132 1.51 -6.08 -8.91
N GLU A 133 2.57 -5.90 -8.13
CA GLU A 133 3.92 -6.29 -8.54
C GLU A 133 4.08 -7.81 -8.57
N ASP A 134 4.90 -8.33 -9.48
CA ASP A 134 5.17 -9.77 -9.54
C ASP A 134 6.05 -10.24 -8.37
N SER A 135 6.91 -9.35 -7.88
CA SER A 135 7.73 -9.56 -6.68
C SER A 135 8.06 -8.25 -6.00
N ILE A 136 8.13 -8.28 -4.67
CA ILE A 136 8.59 -7.18 -3.84
C ILE A 136 9.85 -7.60 -3.07
N TYR A 137 10.78 -6.67 -2.91
CA TYR A 137 11.94 -6.82 -2.05
C TYR A 137 11.73 -6.00 -0.79
N LEU A 138 11.84 -6.64 0.37
CA LEU A 138 11.68 -6.01 1.67
C LEU A 138 13.04 -5.99 2.34
N GLU A 139 13.64 -4.82 2.44
CA GLU A 139 14.92 -4.65 3.13
C GLU A 139 14.69 -4.46 4.63
N LYS A 140 15.40 -5.24 5.47
CA LYS A 140 15.40 -5.11 6.94
C LYS A 140 13.99 -5.02 7.58
N ILE A 141 13.03 -5.76 7.04
CA ILE A 141 11.68 -5.84 7.62
C ILE A 141 11.72 -6.66 8.92
N SER A 142 11.03 -6.20 9.96
CA SER A 142 10.84 -7.00 11.18
C SER A 142 9.83 -8.12 10.96
N MET A 143 10.04 -9.27 11.62
CA MET A 143 9.14 -10.40 11.54
C MET A 143 7.70 -10.03 11.93
N LYS A 144 7.52 -9.13 12.90
CA LYS A 144 6.19 -8.60 13.26
C LYS A 144 5.50 -7.89 12.10
N LYS A 145 6.19 -6.99 11.41
CA LYS A 145 5.62 -6.25 10.26
C LYS A 145 5.29 -7.20 9.11
N LEU A 146 6.15 -8.19 8.87
CA LEU A 146 5.89 -9.21 7.86
C LEU A 146 4.68 -10.07 8.21
N ALA A 147 4.54 -10.50 9.46
CA ALA A 147 3.39 -11.25 9.95
C ALA A 147 2.08 -10.45 9.84
N ASP A 148 2.09 -9.17 10.19
CA ASP A 148 0.91 -8.30 10.07
C ASP A 148 0.45 -8.16 8.60
N PHE A 149 1.41 -8.05 7.68
CA PHE A 149 1.13 -8.06 6.25
C PHE A 149 0.55 -9.40 5.78
N MET A 150 1.11 -10.53 6.24
CA MET A 150 0.64 -11.86 5.86
C MET A 150 -0.77 -12.14 6.38
N LYS A 151 -1.07 -11.72 7.60
CA LYS A 151 -2.41 -11.78 8.19
C LYS A 151 -3.41 -10.99 7.35
N THR A 152 -3.07 -9.76 6.99
CA THR A 152 -3.98 -8.88 6.26
C THR A 152 -4.19 -9.33 4.81
N SER A 153 -3.13 -9.81 4.15
CA SER A 153 -3.16 -10.10 2.71
C SER A 153 -3.59 -11.53 2.39
N TYR A 154 -3.29 -12.48 3.28
CA TYR A 154 -3.50 -13.91 3.04
C TYR A 154 -4.33 -14.60 4.14
N GLY A 155 -4.72 -13.90 5.21
CA GLY A 155 -5.47 -14.49 6.32
C GLY A 155 -4.66 -15.48 7.15
N ILE A 156 -3.33 -15.32 7.19
CA ILE A 156 -2.41 -16.23 7.89
C ILE A 156 -2.05 -15.63 9.25
N ASP A 157 -2.36 -16.37 10.31
CA ASP A 157 -2.05 -15.94 11.67
C ASP A 157 -0.64 -16.37 12.09
N PHE A 158 0.00 -15.56 12.93
CA PHE A 158 1.33 -15.82 13.46
C PHE A 158 1.27 -15.84 14.98
N TYR A 159 1.88 -16.87 15.57
CA TYR A 159 2.06 -17.02 17.00
C TYR A 159 3.55 -16.98 17.33
N PHE A 160 3.94 -15.99 18.13
CA PHE A 160 5.32 -15.75 18.52
C PHE A 160 5.58 -16.32 19.92
N ILE A 161 6.65 -17.11 20.08
CA ILE A 161 7.01 -17.66 21.40
C ILE A 161 7.62 -16.60 22.32
N SER A 162 8.27 -15.59 21.77
CA SER A 162 8.85 -14.49 22.54
C SER A 162 8.79 -13.17 21.78
N LYS A 163 8.86 -12.06 22.52
CA LYS A 163 8.93 -10.71 21.95
C LYS A 163 10.20 -10.48 21.13
N ASP A 164 11.27 -11.23 21.37
CA ASP A 164 12.51 -11.11 20.62
C ASP A 164 12.32 -11.59 19.17
N THR A 165 11.54 -12.66 18.98
CA THR A 165 11.23 -13.19 17.64
C THR A 165 10.43 -12.20 16.78
N GLU A 166 9.66 -11.29 17.38
CA GLU A 166 8.94 -10.22 16.67
C GLU A 166 9.87 -9.19 16.03
N ASN A 167 11.02 -8.94 16.67
CA ASN A 167 11.95 -7.86 16.32
C ASN A 167 13.06 -8.29 15.36
N VAL A 168 13.24 -9.59 15.13
CA VAL A 168 14.23 -10.09 14.16
C VAL A 168 13.96 -9.46 12.79
N GLN A 169 14.99 -8.81 12.26
CA GLN A 169 14.95 -8.15 10.96
C GLN A 169 15.57 -9.03 9.90
N MET A 170 15.02 -8.96 8.70
CA MET A 170 15.52 -9.71 7.55
C MET A 170 15.30 -8.97 6.24
N SER A 171 16.08 -9.34 5.24
CA SER A 171 15.86 -8.91 3.87
C SER A 171 15.34 -10.08 3.04
N ILE A 172 14.16 -9.94 2.44
CA ILE A 172 13.48 -11.04 1.74
C ILE A 172 12.79 -10.56 0.46
N THR A 173 12.83 -11.40 -0.57
CA THR A 173 11.99 -11.22 -1.78
C THR A 173 10.78 -12.13 -1.70
N ILE A 174 9.59 -11.57 -1.88
CA ILE A 174 8.31 -12.27 -1.88
C ILE A 174 7.67 -12.10 -3.25
N LYS A 175 7.33 -13.21 -3.91
CA LYS A 175 6.56 -13.17 -5.16
C LYS A 175 5.06 -13.13 -4.85
N ARG A 176 4.27 -12.42 -5.65
CA ARG A 176 2.82 -12.21 -5.42
C ARG A 176 2.00 -13.49 -5.27
N ASN A 177 2.37 -14.55 -5.99
CA ASN A 177 1.70 -15.85 -5.93
C ASN A 177 2.56 -16.92 -5.24
N GLU A 178 3.47 -16.50 -4.35
CA GLU A 178 4.32 -17.43 -3.62
C GLU A 178 3.54 -18.13 -2.50
N SER A 179 3.68 -19.45 -2.40
CA SER A 179 3.02 -20.20 -1.33
C SER A 179 3.65 -19.88 0.03
N ILE A 180 2.84 -19.93 1.09
CA ILE A 180 3.32 -19.66 2.44
C ILE A 180 4.44 -20.62 2.86
N GLU A 181 4.40 -21.88 2.41
CA GLU A 181 5.44 -22.86 2.69
C GLU A 181 6.79 -22.45 2.11
N ASN A 182 6.80 -21.85 0.92
CA ASN A 182 8.02 -21.34 0.31
C ASN A 182 8.53 -20.09 1.03
N ILE A 183 7.63 -19.20 1.45
CA ILE A 183 7.99 -18.03 2.26
C ILE A 183 8.60 -18.48 3.59
N ILE A 184 7.97 -19.45 4.29
CA ILE A 184 8.50 -20.05 5.53
C ILE A 184 9.88 -20.67 5.30
N LYS A 185 10.06 -21.46 4.24
CA LYS A 185 11.37 -22.04 3.89
C LYS A 185 12.43 -20.97 3.67
N LYS A 186 12.10 -19.88 2.98
CA LYS A 186 13.01 -18.74 2.80
C LYS A 186 13.36 -18.10 4.13
N ILE A 187 12.37 -17.81 4.98
CA ILE A 187 12.58 -17.20 6.30
C ILE A 187 13.52 -18.08 7.14
N ASN A 188 13.24 -19.37 7.25
CA ASN A 188 14.08 -20.33 8.00
C ASN A 188 15.51 -20.48 7.44
N TYR A 189 15.72 -20.17 6.16
CA TYR A 189 17.04 -20.23 5.53
C TYR A 189 17.87 -18.97 5.76
N ILE A 190 17.22 -17.81 5.85
CA ILE A 190 17.90 -16.50 5.88
C ILE A 190 17.94 -15.84 7.27
N SER A 191 17.20 -16.36 8.25
CA SER A 191 17.24 -15.88 9.63
C SER A 191 17.50 -17.00 10.62
N GLU A 192 17.72 -16.58 11.87
CA GLU A 192 17.85 -17.46 13.04
C GLU A 192 16.50 -18.03 13.53
N LEU A 193 15.39 -17.58 12.95
CA LEU A 193 14.05 -18.03 13.34
C LEU A 193 13.76 -19.44 12.83
N LYS A 194 12.86 -20.13 13.53
CA LYS A 194 12.26 -21.40 13.11
C LYS A 194 10.75 -21.25 13.04
N LEU A 195 10.26 -21.02 11.83
CA LEU A 195 8.84 -20.97 11.49
C LEU A 195 8.33 -22.38 11.17
N THR A 196 7.18 -22.72 11.75
CA THR A 196 6.48 -23.97 11.48
C THR A 196 5.01 -23.69 11.18
N LEU A 197 4.54 -24.09 10.00
CA LEU A 197 3.11 -24.07 9.68
C LEU A 197 2.37 -25.13 10.53
N LYS A 198 1.32 -24.70 11.23
CA LYS A 198 0.43 -25.53 12.02
C LYS A 198 -0.93 -25.64 11.31
N GLU A 199 -1.84 -26.41 11.90
CA GLU A 199 -3.24 -26.47 11.47
C GLU A 199 -3.89 -25.06 11.52
N ASN A 200 -4.98 -24.87 10.77
CA ASN A 200 -5.77 -23.64 10.71
C ASN A 200 -5.02 -22.39 10.20
N ASN A 201 -4.07 -22.53 9.28
CA ASN A 201 -3.28 -21.41 8.71
C ASN A 201 -2.54 -20.57 9.77
N MET A 202 -2.14 -21.22 10.87
CA MET A 202 -1.34 -20.58 11.92
C MET A 202 0.14 -20.93 11.75
N VAL A 203 1.02 -19.95 11.85
CA VAL A 203 2.47 -20.11 11.80
C VAL A 203 3.05 -19.86 13.18
N GLU A 204 3.69 -20.87 13.75
CA GLU A 204 4.46 -20.75 14.98
C GLU A 204 5.85 -20.19 14.65
N VAL A 205 6.29 -19.16 15.37
CA VAL A 205 7.60 -18.50 15.22
C VAL A 205 8.43 -18.74 16.47
N LYS A 206 9.55 -19.46 16.33
CA LYS A 206 10.51 -19.77 17.40
C LYS A 206 11.86 -19.13 17.15
#